data_AF-A0A8G0LD17-F1
#
_entry.id   AF-A0A8G0LD17-F1
#
_cell.length_a   1.000
_cell.length_b   1.000
_cell.length_c   1.000
_cell.angle_alpha   90.00
_cell.angle_beta   90.00
_cell.angle_gamma   90.00
#
_symmetry.space_group_name_H-M   'P 1'
#
loop_
_entity.id
_entity.type
_entity.pdbx_description
1 polymer ?
#
loop_
_entity_poly.entity_id
_entity_poly.type
_entity_poly.pdbx_seq_one_letter_code
_entity_poly.pdbx_strand_id
1 'polypeptide(L)'
;MSATNINKDALSHYQNNISSSKQTKQNTKKLYPNTPTTMKFSTILTVLTTLLPLSTADFHVLTGPCSISPGEGGEIESDVVACPSNYYNCDCMLWGDRAGFLRAGDTPVDGLSTTGSTYFQLSGMCGVGNMDFYKQGDGTWLFYIAGGDGSVQGTCYNGDNSTKDCFGVSASCSWKNILVCYSQICNP
;
A
#
# COMPACT_ATOMS: atom_id res chain seq x y z
N MET A 1 38.45 21.97 46.88
CA MET A 1 38.98 21.81 45.52
C MET A 1 37.81 21.58 44.57
N SER A 2 37.87 22.15 43.36
CA SER A 2 37.15 21.86 42.09
C SER A 2 35.68 21.34 42.12
N ALA A 3 34.69 21.87 41.38
CA ALA A 3 34.61 22.28 39.96
C ALA A 3 34.72 21.08 38.98
N THR A 4 33.84 20.84 38.00
CA THR A 4 32.58 21.54 37.58
C THR A 4 31.50 20.49 37.12
N ASN A 5 30.59 20.56 36.13
CA ASN A 5 30.34 21.49 35.00
C ASN A 5 28.88 21.53 34.47
N ILE A 6 28.65 22.53 33.60
CA ILE A 6 27.57 22.85 32.62
C ILE A 6 27.10 21.67 31.74
N ASN A 7 25.86 21.58 31.21
CA ASN A 7 24.53 22.15 31.58
C ASN A 7 23.38 21.20 31.04
N LYS A 8 22.42 21.45 30.12
CA LYS A 8 22.01 22.59 29.26
C LYS A 8 20.52 22.52 28.82
N ASP A 9 19.92 23.70 28.64
CA ASP A 9 18.62 24.14 28.04
C ASP A 9 18.10 23.35 26.80
N ALA A 10 16.79 23.12 26.57
CA ALA A 10 15.54 23.91 26.82
C ALA A 10 15.31 25.09 25.84
N LEU A 11 14.12 25.65 25.59
CA LEU A 11 12.77 25.57 26.19
C LEU A 11 11.71 26.05 25.15
N SER A 12 10.39 25.83 25.35
CA SER A 12 9.32 26.88 25.30
C SER A 12 7.90 26.29 25.11
N HIS A 13 6.89 26.90 25.75
CA HIS A 13 5.47 26.62 25.53
C HIS A 13 4.63 27.90 25.71
N TYR A 14 3.71 28.16 24.78
CA TYR A 14 2.62 29.15 24.84
C TYR A 14 2.97 30.66 24.95
N GLN A 15 2.17 31.49 24.27
CA GLN A 15 2.26 32.95 24.24
C GLN A 15 1.14 33.60 25.07
N ASN A 16 1.32 34.86 25.51
CA ASN A 16 0.23 35.85 25.54
C ASN A 16 0.68 37.31 25.78
N ASN A 17 0.28 38.21 24.85
CA ASN A 17 -0.31 39.55 25.07
C ASN A 17 0.43 40.78 25.67
N ILE A 18 0.33 41.88 24.89
CA ILE A 18 -0.06 43.27 25.28
C ILE A 18 1.00 44.31 25.78
N SER A 19 1.54 45.05 24.80
CA SER A 19 1.59 46.53 24.67
C SER A 19 2.53 47.46 25.49
N SER A 20 3.00 48.52 24.77
CA SER A 20 3.36 49.88 25.23
C SER A 20 4.68 50.07 26.04
N SER A 21 5.51 51.13 25.86
CA SER A 21 5.23 52.45 25.27
C SER A 21 6.48 53.31 24.88
N LYS A 22 6.26 54.35 24.05
CA LYS A 22 6.91 55.70 24.00
C LYS A 22 8.40 55.94 23.61
N GLN A 23 8.54 56.69 22.48
CA GLN A 23 9.46 57.83 22.22
C GLN A 23 10.99 57.54 22.09
N THR A 24 11.85 58.30 21.40
CA THR A 24 11.90 59.78 21.18
C THR A 24 12.78 60.21 19.96
N LYS A 25 12.30 61.11 19.08
CA LYS A 25 13.05 61.89 18.02
C LYS A 25 13.77 61.04 16.94
N GLN A 26 14.09 61.47 15.71
CA GLN A 26 13.76 62.60 14.80
C GLN A 26 13.99 62.08 13.34
N ASN A 27 13.99 62.79 12.20
CA ASN A 27 14.06 64.22 11.86
C ASN A 27 13.31 64.53 10.53
N THR A 28 13.62 65.63 9.83
CA THR A 28 12.95 66.11 8.60
C THR A 28 13.74 65.95 7.28
N LYS A 29 13.03 65.67 6.17
CA LYS A 29 13.29 66.27 4.85
C LYS A 29 12.03 66.20 3.96
N LYS A 30 11.80 67.24 3.13
CA LYS A 30 10.69 67.30 2.15
C LYS A 30 11.16 66.85 0.77
N LEU A 31 10.29 66.22 -0.02
CA LEU A 31 10.08 66.55 -1.43
C LEU A 31 8.66 66.15 -1.90
N TYR A 32 8.26 66.60 -3.09
CA TYR A 32 6.90 66.52 -3.64
C TYR A 32 6.66 65.27 -4.51
N PRO A 33 5.41 64.91 -4.83
CA PRO A 33 5.06 63.56 -5.30
C PRO A 33 5.19 63.37 -6.82
N ASN A 34 5.34 62.12 -7.23
CA ASN A 34 5.06 61.62 -8.59
C ASN A 34 4.19 60.36 -8.47
N THR A 35 3.21 60.21 -9.35
CA THR A 35 2.36 59.01 -9.44
C THR A 35 3.12 57.83 -10.07
N PRO A 36 2.70 56.59 -9.77
CA PRO A 36 2.05 55.84 -10.83
C PRO A 36 0.82 55.02 -10.40
N THR A 37 0.11 54.56 -11.43
CA THR A 37 -1.15 53.81 -11.43
C THR A 37 -1.16 52.56 -10.54
N THR A 38 -2.26 52.35 -9.79
CA THR A 38 -2.45 51.15 -8.95
C THR A 38 -2.72 49.90 -9.80
N MET A 39 -1.69 49.09 -10.06
CA MET A 39 -1.88 47.75 -10.62
C MET A 39 -2.56 46.84 -9.60
N LYS A 40 -3.82 46.48 -9.85
CA LYS A 40 -4.53 45.44 -9.08
C LYS A 40 -3.97 44.07 -9.46
N PHE A 41 -3.02 43.56 -8.67
CA PHE A 41 -2.67 42.14 -8.71
C PHE A 41 -3.87 41.32 -8.23
N SER A 42 -4.62 40.75 -9.18
CA SER A 42 -5.66 39.75 -8.90
C SER A 42 -4.99 38.40 -8.76
N THR A 43 -4.74 37.97 -7.53
CA THR A 43 -4.12 36.67 -7.23
C THR A 43 -5.07 35.54 -7.62
N ILE A 44 -4.88 34.97 -8.81
CA ILE A 44 -5.61 33.78 -9.24
C ILE A 44 -5.14 32.61 -8.38
N LEU A 45 -6.00 32.17 -7.46
CA LEU A 45 -5.75 31.00 -6.62
C LEU A 45 -5.88 29.73 -7.46
N THR A 46 -4.76 29.25 -8.00
CA THR A 46 -4.69 27.98 -8.72
C THR A 46 -4.89 26.82 -7.73
N VAL A 47 -6.14 26.39 -7.52
CA VAL A 47 -6.46 25.18 -6.75
C VAL A 47 -6.01 23.97 -7.57
N LEU A 48 -4.76 23.56 -7.39
CA LEU A 48 -4.23 22.32 -7.92
C LEU A 48 -4.83 21.16 -7.13
N THR A 49 -6.04 20.72 -7.51
CA THR A 49 -6.58 19.44 -7.08
C THR A 49 -5.73 18.33 -7.65
N THR A 50 -4.73 17.88 -6.88
CA THR A 50 -4.05 16.61 -7.14
C THR A 50 -5.08 15.50 -7.01
N LEU A 51 -5.62 15.04 -8.14
CA LEU A 51 -6.20 13.72 -8.25
C LEU A 51 -5.06 12.72 -8.00
N LEU A 52 -4.84 12.40 -6.72
CA LEU A 52 -4.14 11.19 -6.35
C LEU A 52 -4.92 10.04 -7.02
N PRO A 53 -4.29 9.19 -7.84
CA PRO A 53 -4.95 7.99 -8.29
C PRO A 53 -5.34 7.21 -7.04
N LEU A 54 -6.65 7.01 -6.84
CA LEU A 54 -7.13 5.99 -5.91
C LEU A 54 -6.69 4.66 -6.52
N SER A 55 -5.50 4.20 -6.13
CA SER A 55 -5.02 2.88 -6.50
C SER A 55 -5.99 1.87 -5.91
N THR A 56 -6.89 1.35 -6.74
CA THR A 56 -7.52 0.06 -6.48
C THR A 56 -6.42 -0.96 -6.28
N ALA A 57 -6.69 -2.01 -5.52
CA ALA A 57 -5.80 -3.16 -5.53
C ALA A 57 -5.67 -3.66 -6.98
N ASP A 58 -4.47 -4.06 -7.38
CA ASP A 58 -4.22 -4.62 -8.71
C ASP A 58 -4.68 -6.09 -8.72
N PHE A 59 -4.32 -6.82 -7.66
CA PHE A 59 -4.78 -8.17 -7.39
C PHE A 59 -4.83 -8.51 -5.90
N HIS A 60 -5.54 -9.60 -5.59
CA HIS A 60 -5.59 -10.25 -4.29
C HIS A 60 -4.80 -11.55 -4.34
N VAL A 61 -4.21 -11.97 -3.22
CA VAL A 61 -3.77 -13.36 -3.00
C VAL A 61 -4.70 -13.98 -1.97
N LEU A 62 -5.27 -15.13 -2.33
CA LEU A 62 -6.17 -15.91 -1.52
C LEU A 62 -5.56 -17.27 -1.20
N THR A 63 -6.01 -17.88 -0.11
CA THR A 63 -5.77 -19.29 0.18
C THR A 63 -7.01 -19.90 0.81
N GLY A 64 -7.23 -21.20 0.64
CA GLY A 64 -8.38 -21.84 1.26
C GLY A 64 -8.33 -23.36 1.16
N PRO A 65 -9.01 -24.07 2.08
CA PRO A 65 -9.27 -25.48 1.91
C PRO A 65 -10.14 -25.68 0.66
N CYS A 66 -9.66 -26.49 -0.27
CA CYS A 66 -10.41 -27.02 -1.39
C CYS A 66 -10.76 -28.48 -1.13
N SER A 67 -12.03 -28.84 -1.34
CA SER A 67 -12.51 -30.21 -1.27
C SER A 67 -12.94 -30.68 -2.66
N ILE A 68 -12.43 -31.84 -3.08
CA ILE A 68 -12.88 -32.50 -4.32
C ILE A 68 -14.21 -33.21 -4.01
N SER A 69 -15.15 -33.19 -4.97
CA SER A 69 -16.54 -33.60 -4.75
C SER A 69 -16.69 -35.04 -4.22
N PRO A 70 -17.64 -35.33 -3.29
CA PRO A 70 -17.76 -36.64 -2.63
C PRO A 70 -18.01 -37.80 -3.60
N GLY A 71 -16.91 -38.48 -3.98
CA GLY A 71 -16.89 -39.59 -4.92
C GLY A 71 -15.48 -39.84 -5.48
N GLU A 72 -14.70 -38.79 -5.69
CA GLU A 72 -13.33 -38.86 -6.26
C GLU A 72 -12.24 -39.18 -5.22
N GLY A 73 -12.56 -39.12 -3.92
CA GLY A 73 -11.65 -39.51 -2.84
C GLY A 73 -10.50 -38.53 -2.53
N GLY A 74 -10.55 -37.31 -3.06
CA GLY A 74 -9.51 -36.29 -2.82
C GLY A 74 -9.43 -35.80 -1.38
N GLU A 75 -8.21 -35.49 -0.93
CA GLU A 75 -7.95 -34.87 0.36
C GLU A 75 -8.31 -33.36 0.36
N ILE A 76 -8.39 -32.74 1.54
CA ILE A 76 -8.63 -31.30 1.67
C ILE A 76 -7.27 -30.58 1.66
N GLU A 77 -6.79 -30.24 0.48
CA GLU A 77 -5.58 -29.45 0.30
C GLU A 77 -5.87 -27.95 0.48
N SER A 78 -4.89 -27.20 1.02
CA SER A 78 -4.97 -25.74 1.14
C SER A 78 -4.26 -25.11 -0.06
N ASP A 79 -5.04 -24.68 -1.05
CA ASP A 79 -4.52 -24.12 -2.30
C ASP A 79 -4.30 -22.59 -2.18
N VAL A 80 -3.60 -22.00 -3.15
CA VAL A 80 -3.23 -20.58 -3.22
C VAL A 80 -3.46 -20.06 -4.63
N VAL A 81 -4.39 -19.11 -4.74
CA VAL A 81 -4.74 -18.45 -5.99
C VAL A 81 -4.61 -16.93 -5.85
N ALA A 82 -4.13 -16.26 -6.88
CA ALA A 82 -4.16 -14.81 -6.99
C ALA A 82 -5.15 -14.38 -8.07
N CYS A 83 -5.95 -13.35 -7.79
CA CYS A 83 -7.02 -12.88 -8.68
C CYS A 83 -6.94 -11.36 -8.87
N PRO A 84 -6.94 -10.85 -10.12
CA PRO A 84 -7.07 -9.43 -10.40
C PRO A 84 -8.31 -8.85 -9.70
N SER A 85 -8.22 -7.65 -9.14
CA SER A 85 -9.33 -7.10 -8.33
C SER A 85 -10.58 -6.77 -9.15
N ASN A 86 -10.41 -6.52 -10.45
CA ASN A 86 -11.51 -6.39 -11.41
C ASN A 86 -12.11 -7.74 -11.85
N TYR A 87 -11.54 -8.86 -11.39
CA TYR A 87 -11.94 -10.24 -11.71
C TYR A 87 -11.97 -11.14 -10.45
N TYR A 88 -12.28 -10.54 -9.29
CA TYR A 88 -12.35 -11.20 -7.98
C TYR A 88 -13.62 -12.08 -7.83
N ASN A 89 -13.70 -13.16 -8.61
CA ASN A 89 -14.85 -14.06 -8.73
C ASN A 89 -14.44 -15.54 -8.63
N CYS A 90 -15.42 -16.44 -8.63
CA CYS A 90 -15.15 -17.88 -8.58
C CYS A 90 -14.62 -18.45 -9.90
N ASP A 91 -14.70 -17.73 -11.02
CA ASP A 91 -14.12 -18.19 -12.29
C ASP A 91 -12.58 -18.08 -12.26
N CYS A 92 -12.06 -17.03 -11.62
CA CYS A 92 -10.66 -16.97 -11.23
C CYS A 92 -10.32 -18.00 -10.14
N MET A 93 -11.07 -17.98 -9.03
CA MET A 93 -10.69 -18.73 -7.83
C MET A 93 -10.85 -20.26 -7.94
N LEU A 94 -11.77 -20.77 -8.76
CA LEU A 94 -12.05 -22.21 -8.89
C LEU A 94 -11.69 -22.79 -10.26
N TRP A 95 -11.79 -21.99 -11.33
CA TRP A 95 -11.49 -22.43 -12.70
C TRP A 95 -10.19 -21.83 -13.27
N GLY A 96 -9.54 -20.93 -12.53
CA GLY A 96 -8.23 -20.38 -12.89
C GLY A 96 -8.22 -19.29 -13.97
N ASP A 97 -9.36 -18.74 -14.42
CA ASP A 97 -9.32 -17.71 -15.46
C ASP A 97 -8.61 -16.44 -14.96
N ARG A 98 -7.54 -16.06 -15.68
CA ARG A 98 -6.62 -14.94 -15.35
C ARG A 98 -5.93 -15.06 -13.98
N ALA A 99 -5.95 -16.25 -13.39
CA ALA A 99 -5.41 -16.48 -12.07
C ALA A 99 -3.88 -16.58 -12.04
N GLY A 100 -3.33 -16.25 -10.88
CA GLY A 100 -1.97 -16.58 -10.50
C GLY A 100 -1.95 -17.79 -9.57
N PHE A 101 -0.95 -18.65 -9.70
CA PHE A 101 -0.81 -19.86 -8.90
C PHE A 101 0.53 -19.89 -8.16
N LEU A 102 0.54 -20.50 -6.98
CA LEU A 102 1.77 -20.76 -6.23
C LEU A 102 2.72 -21.66 -7.02
N ARG A 103 3.98 -21.25 -7.09
CA ARG A 103 5.03 -21.92 -7.88
C ARG A 103 6.20 -22.40 -7.03
N ALA A 104 6.54 -21.69 -5.94
CA ALA A 104 7.58 -22.07 -5.00
C ALA A 104 7.39 -21.37 -3.65
N GLY A 105 7.92 -21.96 -2.58
CA GLY A 105 7.74 -21.48 -1.20
C GLY A 105 6.31 -21.61 -0.71
N ASP A 106 6.06 -21.15 0.52
CA ASP A 106 4.74 -21.14 1.14
C ASP A 106 4.24 -19.71 1.30
N THR A 107 2.96 -19.45 1.04
CA THR A 107 2.31 -18.18 1.41
C THR A 107 2.23 -18.02 2.94
N PRO A 108 1.91 -16.82 3.46
CA PRO A 108 1.40 -16.67 4.82
C PRO A 108 -0.01 -17.27 4.93
N VAL A 109 -0.10 -18.59 4.98
CA VAL A 109 -1.37 -19.33 5.06
C VAL A 109 -2.05 -19.15 6.41
N ASP A 110 -3.34 -18.85 6.36
CA ASP A 110 -4.32 -19.22 7.39
C ASP A 110 -5.17 -20.36 6.83
N GLY A 111 -4.94 -21.58 7.32
CA GLY A 111 -5.53 -22.81 6.82
C GLY A 111 -5.22 -23.96 7.79
N LEU A 112 -5.07 -25.20 7.28
CA LEU A 112 -4.70 -26.35 8.13
C LEU A 112 -3.30 -26.24 8.76
N SER A 113 -2.42 -25.38 8.23
CA SER A 113 -1.09 -25.09 8.79
C SER A 113 -0.65 -23.66 8.52
N THR A 114 -0.33 -22.91 9.57
CA THR A 114 0.41 -21.64 9.44
C THR A 114 1.89 -21.94 9.23
N THR A 115 2.42 -21.64 8.04
CA THR A 115 3.80 -21.98 7.63
C THR A 115 4.86 -21.02 8.17
N GLY A 116 4.46 -19.83 8.64
CA GLY A 116 5.37 -18.80 9.14
C GLY A 116 6.28 -18.16 8.09
N SER A 117 6.02 -18.44 6.80
CA SER A 117 6.90 -18.08 5.70
C SER A 117 7.16 -16.58 5.53
N THR A 118 8.33 -16.28 4.98
CA THR A 118 8.77 -14.94 4.56
C THR A 118 8.99 -14.83 3.04
N TYR A 119 8.77 -15.91 2.28
CA TYR A 119 8.96 -15.95 0.83
C TYR A 119 7.96 -16.90 0.14
N PHE A 120 7.39 -16.43 -0.96
CA PHE A 120 6.70 -17.28 -1.95
C PHE A 120 6.85 -16.73 -3.36
N GLN A 121 6.64 -17.58 -4.36
CA GLN A 121 6.64 -17.22 -5.77
C GLN A 121 5.29 -17.54 -6.41
N LEU A 122 4.68 -16.57 -7.09
CA LEU A 122 3.51 -16.80 -7.94
C LEU A 122 3.91 -16.83 -9.42
N SER A 123 3.05 -17.40 -10.27
CA SER A 123 3.16 -17.33 -11.73
C SER A 123 1.79 -17.25 -12.40
N GLY A 124 1.71 -16.77 -13.64
CA GLY A 124 0.47 -16.73 -14.45
C GLY A 124 -0.26 -15.37 -14.47
N MET A 125 -0.05 -14.52 -13.46
CA MET A 125 -0.70 -13.20 -13.40
C MET A 125 -0.32 -12.29 -14.57
N CYS A 126 -1.32 -11.65 -15.16
CA CYS A 126 -1.20 -10.42 -15.94
C CYS A 126 -0.17 -10.40 -17.09
N GLY A 127 0.21 -11.57 -17.61
CA GLY A 127 1.19 -11.71 -18.70
C GLY A 127 2.64 -11.43 -18.31
N VAL A 128 2.95 -11.21 -17.03
CA VAL A 128 4.32 -11.06 -16.54
C VAL A 128 4.97 -12.42 -16.25
N GLY A 129 6.28 -12.42 -15.97
CA GLY A 129 7.00 -13.60 -15.50
C GLY A 129 6.57 -14.06 -14.11
N ASN A 130 7.33 -14.98 -13.50
CA ASN A 130 7.08 -15.33 -12.10
C ASN A 130 7.32 -14.10 -11.22
N MET A 131 6.59 -14.00 -10.12
CA MET A 131 6.68 -12.91 -9.16
C MET A 131 7.17 -13.45 -7.82
N ASP A 132 8.31 -12.96 -7.36
CA ASP A 132 8.92 -13.31 -6.07
C ASP A 132 8.45 -12.33 -4.99
N PHE A 133 7.78 -12.81 -3.95
CA PHE A 133 7.25 -12.03 -2.83
C PHE A 133 8.09 -12.22 -1.58
N TYR A 134 8.49 -11.12 -0.94
CA TYR A 134 9.31 -11.13 0.28
C TYR A 134 8.67 -10.32 1.40
N LYS A 135 8.52 -10.93 2.58
CA LYS A 135 7.96 -10.30 3.77
C LYS A 135 8.94 -9.30 4.39
N GLN A 136 8.44 -8.11 4.69
CA GLN A 136 9.20 -7.02 5.29
C GLN A 136 9.07 -7.03 6.82
N GLY A 137 9.97 -6.31 7.50
CA GLY A 137 9.99 -6.22 8.98
C GLY A 137 8.78 -5.52 9.60
N ASP A 138 8.00 -4.76 8.83
CA ASP A 138 6.74 -4.14 9.24
C ASP A 138 5.50 -5.03 8.97
N GLY A 139 5.69 -6.20 8.35
CA GLY A 139 4.63 -7.13 7.98
C GLY A 139 4.03 -6.92 6.58
N THR A 140 4.44 -5.89 5.84
CA THR A 140 4.13 -5.76 4.41
C THR A 140 4.88 -6.81 3.58
N TRP A 141 4.52 -6.95 2.30
CA TRP A 141 5.26 -7.77 1.34
C TRP A 141 5.65 -6.90 0.15
N LEU A 142 6.89 -7.01 -0.32
CA LEU A 142 7.34 -6.43 -1.59
C LEU A 142 7.46 -7.55 -2.61
N PHE A 143 7.15 -7.27 -3.88
CA PHE A 143 7.32 -8.26 -4.95
C PHE A 143 8.09 -7.74 -6.16
N TYR A 144 8.73 -8.69 -6.85
CA TYR A 144 9.70 -8.48 -7.92
C TYR A 144 9.42 -9.45 -9.08
N ILE A 145 9.72 -9.08 -10.34
CA ILE A 145 9.71 -10.07 -11.42
C ILE A 145 10.98 -10.93 -11.32
N ALA A 146 10.82 -12.25 -11.29
CA ALA A 146 11.91 -13.22 -11.26
C ALA A 146 12.79 -13.07 -12.53
N GLY A 147 14.06 -12.73 -12.35
CA GLY A 147 14.98 -12.43 -13.46
C GLY A 147 14.80 -11.05 -14.10
N GLY A 148 14.03 -10.15 -13.46
CA GLY A 148 13.95 -8.73 -13.82
C GLY A 148 15.19 -7.92 -13.39
N ASP A 149 15.04 -6.59 -13.42
CA ASP A 149 16.11 -5.63 -13.07
C ASP A 149 16.37 -5.45 -11.56
N GLY A 150 15.59 -6.13 -10.71
CA GLY A 150 15.62 -5.99 -9.25
C GLY A 150 14.80 -4.83 -8.69
N SER A 151 14.06 -4.09 -9.53
CA SER A 151 13.13 -3.05 -9.05
C SER A 151 11.87 -3.66 -8.42
N VAL A 152 11.38 -3.00 -7.35
CA VAL A 152 10.12 -3.36 -6.69
C VAL A 152 8.96 -3.07 -7.65
N GLN A 153 8.15 -4.09 -7.94
CA GLN A 153 7.00 -3.99 -8.84
C GLN A 153 5.73 -3.57 -8.12
N GLY A 154 5.63 -3.87 -6.82
CA GLY A 154 4.50 -3.47 -6.00
C GLY A 154 4.63 -3.91 -4.55
N THR A 155 3.63 -3.51 -3.76
CA THR A 155 3.54 -3.76 -2.32
C THR A 155 2.20 -4.41 -2.00
N CYS A 156 2.23 -5.47 -1.21
CA CYS A 156 1.03 -6.10 -0.66
C CYS A 156 0.93 -5.88 0.84
N TYR A 157 -0.30 -5.75 1.30
CA TYR A 157 -0.68 -5.61 2.70
C TYR A 157 -1.54 -6.81 3.11
N ASN A 158 -1.65 -7.08 4.40
CA ASN A 158 -2.57 -8.10 4.92
C ASN A 158 -3.98 -7.83 4.41
N GLY A 159 -4.65 -8.87 3.90
CA GLY A 159 -6.03 -8.79 3.46
C GLY A 159 -7.01 -8.63 4.63
N ASP A 160 -8.25 -8.33 4.29
CA ASP A 160 -9.34 -8.21 5.27
C ASP A 160 -9.74 -9.54 5.91
N ASN A 161 -9.10 -10.65 5.50
CA ASN A 161 -9.37 -12.01 5.96
C ASN A 161 -10.81 -12.47 5.68
N SER A 162 -11.52 -11.79 4.75
CA SER A 162 -12.84 -12.20 4.29
C SER A 162 -12.78 -13.55 3.56
N THR A 163 -13.85 -14.33 3.71
CA THR A 163 -14.00 -15.65 3.08
C THR A 163 -15.01 -15.59 1.96
N LYS A 164 -14.71 -16.25 0.84
CA LYS A 164 -15.58 -16.39 -0.33
C LYS A 164 -15.68 -17.86 -0.74
N ASP A 165 -16.85 -18.44 -0.52
CA ASP A 165 -17.11 -19.83 -0.90
C ASP A 165 -17.41 -19.93 -2.40
N CYS A 166 -16.75 -20.89 -3.06
CA CYS A 166 -16.91 -21.18 -4.48
C CYS A 166 -17.27 -22.65 -4.67
N PHE A 167 -18.33 -22.90 -5.45
CA PHE A 167 -18.91 -24.22 -5.65
C PHE A 167 -18.95 -24.56 -7.15
N GLY A 168 -18.31 -25.65 -7.53
CA GLY A 168 -18.37 -26.26 -8.86
C GLY A 168 -18.92 -27.68 -8.80
N VAL A 169 -19.06 -28.32 -9.95
CA VAL A 169 -19.57 -29.71 -10.02
C VAL A 169 -18.60 -30.74 -9.42
N SER A 170 -17.31 -30.45 -9.46
CA SER A 170 -16.21 -31.35 -9.06
C SER A 170 -15.43 -30.88 -7.83
N ALA A 171 -15.64 -29.64 -7.36
CA ALA A 171 -14.89 -29.08 -6.24
C ALA A 171 -15.69 -28.00 -5.48
N SER A 172 -15.41 -27.85 -4.18
CA SER A 172 -15.89 -26.77 -3.33
C SER A 172 -14.75 -26.23 -2.47
N CYS A 173 -14.50 -24.93 -2.56
CA CYS A 173 -13.38 -24.24 -1.89
C CYS A 173 -13.88 -23.04 -1.09
N SER A 174 -13.25 -22.76 0.05
CA SER A 174 -13.58 -21.63 0.93
C SER A 174 -12.40 -20.65 0.98
N TRP A 175 -12.39 -19.65 0.09
CA TRP A 175 -11.23 -18.83 -0.19
C TRP A 175 -11.11 -17.62 0.73
N LYS A 176 -10.00 -17.53 1.49
CA LYS A 176 -9.69 -16.44 2.41
C LYS A 176 -8.75 -15.41 1.77
N ASN A 177 -9.13 -14.13 1.80
CA ASN A 177 -8.32 -13.00 1.32
C ASN A 177 -7.15 -12.70 2.27
N ILE A 178 -5.95 -13.23 1.98
CA ILE A 178 -4.77 -13.11 2.85
C ILE A 178 -3.87 -11.92 2.51
N LEU A 179 -3.79 -11.51 1.23
CA LEU A 179 -3.02 -10.33 0.83
C LEU A 179 -3.75 -9.50 -0.23
N VAL A 180 -3.61 -8.18 -0.14
CA VAL A 180 -4.11 -7.20 -1.12
C VAL A 180 -2.91 -6.46 -1.69
N CYS A 181 -2.68 -6.60 -3.00
CA CYS A 181 -1.48 -6.13 -3.69
C CYS A 181 -1.76 -4.91 -4.56
N TYR A 182 -0.90 -3.89 -4.45
CA TYR A 182 -0.97 -2.66 -5.24
C TYR A 182 0.25 -2.56 -6.14
N SER A 183 0.01 -2.40 -7.44
CA SER A 183 1.01 -2.36 -8.50
C SER A 183 0.41 -1.71 -9.76
N GLN A 184 1.15 -1.72 -10.86
CA GLN A 184 0.68 -1.36 -12.21
C GLN A 184 0.87 -2.53 -13.20
N ILE A 185 1.32 -3.72 -12.75
CA ILE A 185 1.64 -4.84 -13.65
C ILE A 185 0.42 -5.37 -14.43
N CYS A 186 -0.79 -5.21 -13.91
CA CYS A 186 -2.02 -5.59 -14.62
C CYS A 186 -2.68 -4.45 -15.40
N ASN A 187 -2.11 -3.23 -15.35
CA ASN A 187 -2.58 -2.05 -16.07
C ASN A 187 -1.40 -1.14 -16.50
N PRO A 188 -0.60 -1.57 -17.50
CA PRO A 188 0.52 -0.80 -18.05
C PRO A 188 0.10 0.35 -18.99
#